data_AF-A0A1N7BB92-F1
#
_entry.id   AF-A0A1N7BB92-F1
#
_cell.length_a   1.000
_cell.length_b   1.000
_cell.length_c   1.000
_cell.angle_alpha   90.00
_cell.angle_beta   90.00
_cell.angle_gamma   90.00
#
_symmetry.space_group_name_H-M   'P 1'
#
loop_
_entity.id
_entity.type
_entity.pdbx_description
1 polymer ?
#
loop_
_entity_poly.entity_id
_entity_poly.type
_entity_poly.pdbx_seq_one_letter_code
_entity_poly.pdbx_strand_id
1 'polypeptide(L)'
;MNHHSLVCRLGADDTSTVKPSRSDSKLTEVSFVDGYHRLGYGLGQALDQLRELGLRPSERTVDLALLAAALTAADTRISRSSESQNAWTREVDLCIPVAEPKLWESLAPLIVTTLNFLTGDRWGVRFRARPKGLAALALAPTKLRTATADSVCLFSGGLDSFIGAIDLLADGKAPMLVSHYWDGITSTHQTYCAGVIAKRFPKQCFHHLRARVGFPNDLVEGSAGENTLRGRSFLFFALATLAADALGGDMTVHVPENGLISLNVPLDPTRLGALSTRTTHPFYMARFDDILAGLGLPIRLKNRYRFRTKGMMAKDCADGTLLKKEARHTMSCSSPAKARWAKDEDARQPKHCGHCVPCLIRRAAMLEGLGGDDTPYQLTDLRAKILDSAKAEGAHVRGFQIALSRLARKPARAKLDIHRPGPLTDHPNDLAAYEKAYVDGLHEVGRLLKGVRAKPR
;
A
#
# COMPACT_ATOMS: atom_id res chain seq x y z
N MET A 1 13.99 -15.23 19.91
CA MET A 1 14.01 -14.43 18.66
C MET A 1 14.14 -15.42 17.54
N ASN A 2 13.19 -15.48 16.63
CA ASN A 2 13.26 -16.45 15.55
C ASN A 2 13.69 -15.71 14.29
N HIS A 3 14.82 -16.12 13.74
CA HIS A 3 15.17 -15.74 12.39
C HIS A 3 14.35 -16.59 11.42
N HIS A 4 13.76 -15.99 10.40
CA HIS A 4 12.95 -16.70 9.41
C HIS A 4 13.62 -16.67 8.04
N SER A 5 13.56 -17.78 7.31
CA SER A 5 13.98 -17.87 5.91
C SER A 5 12.81 -18.38 5.08
N LEU A 6 12.27 -17.53 4.21
CA LEU A 6 11.22 -17.88 3.28
C LEU A 6 11.85 -18.25 1.92
N VAL A 7 11.72 -19.51 1.53
CA VAL A 7 12.22 -20.01 0.25
C VAL A 7 11.07 -20.12 -0.74
N CYS A 8 11.13 -19.28 -1.78
CA CYS A 8 10.18 -19.35 -2.88
C CYS A 8 10.58 -20.50 -3.80
N ARG A 9 9.63 -21.39 -4.11
CA ARG A 9 9.78 -22.52 -5.03
C ARG A 9 8.93 -22.27 -6.27
N LEU A 10 9.42 -22.61 -7.45
CA LEU A 10 8.61 -22.59 -8.68
C LEU A 10 8.14 -24.01 -9.02
N GLY A 11 7.18 -24.52 -8.25
CA GLY A 11 6.57 -25.82 -8.49
C GLY A 11 7.30 -26.96 -7.78
N ALA A 12 6.74 -28.17 -7.90
CA ALA A 12 7.24 -29.35 -7.19
C ALA A 12 8.63 -29.80 -7.66
N ASP A 13 8.98 -29.50 -8.91
CA ASP A 13 10.26 -29.88 -9.51
C ASP A 13 11.44 -28.98 -9.07
N ASP A 14 11.16 -27.89 -8.36
CA ASP A 14 12.18 -26.99 -7.81
C ASP A 14 12.82 -27.56 -6.53
N THR A 15 13.58 -28.63 -6.69
CA THR A 15 14.24 -29.39 -5.61
C THR A 15 15.60 -28.84 -5.21
N SER A 16 15.97 -27.65 -5.72
CA SER A 16 17.29 -27.05 -5.49
C SER A 16 17.59 -26.85 -4.00
N THR A 17 18.79 -27.23 -3.55
CA THR A 17 19.15 -27.09 -2.13
C THR A 17 19.41 -25.63 -1.80
N VAL A 18 18.56 -25.04 -0.94
CA VAL A 18 18.74 -23.67 -0.45
C VAL A 18 19.21 -23.75 1.00
N LYS A 19 20.46 -23.31 1.24
CA LYS A 19 21.00 -23.21 2.60
C LYS A 19 20.55 -21.88 3.23
N PRO A 20 19.88 -21.88 4.39
CA PRO A 20 19.60 -20.66 5.14
C PRO A 20 20.90 -19.88 5.44
N SER A 21 20.81 -18.56 5.61
CA SER A 21 21.96 -17.73 5.99
C SER A 21 22.46 -18.04 7.40
N ARG A 22 21.56 -18.57 8.24
CA ARG A 22 21.80 -18.96 9.63
C ARG A 22 21.29 -20.36 9.91
N SER A 23 22.04 -21.14 10.68
CA SER A 23 21.67 -22.50 11.06
C SER A 23 20.44 -22.58 11.97
N ASP A 24 20.14 -21.51 12.72
CA ASP A 24 18.99 -21.41 13.63
C ASP A 24 17.72 -20.83 12.95
N SER A 25 17.76 -20.61 11.63
CA SER A 25 16.62 -20.05 10.92
C SER A 25 15.46 -21.03 10.82
N LYS A 26 14.26 -20.58 11.18
CA LYS A 26 13.01 -21.26 10.81
C LYS A 26 12.85 -21.19 9.30
N LEU A 27 12.78 -22.34 8.63
CA LEU A 27 12.62 -22.45 7.19
C LEU A 27 11.14 -22.57 6.84
N THR A 28 10.68 -21.78 5.89
CA THR A 28 9.33 -21.92 5.31
C THR A 28 9.45 -21.92 3.80
N GLU A 29 8.90 -22.94 3.15
CA GLU A 29 8.88 -23.02 1.69
C GLU A 29 7.52 -22.62 1.16
N VAL A 30 7.50 -21.87 0.05
CA VAL A 30 6.27 -21.41 -0.60
C VAL A 30 6.35 -21.75 -2.07
N SER A 31 5.49 -22.65 -2.55
CA SER A 31 5.41 -22.98 -3.98
C SER A 31 4.51 -22.00 -4.72
N PHE A 32 5.11 -21.19 -5.58
CA PHE A 32 4.44 -20.15 -6.36
C PHE A 32 3.89 -20.64 -7.69
N VAL A 33 4.20 -21.86 -8.11
CA VAL A 33 3.73 -22.42 -9.38
C VAL A 33 2.91 -23.67 -9.10
N ASP A 34 1.72 -23.75 -9.69
CA ASP A 34 0.86 -24.94 -9.61
C ASP A 34 1.24 -26.00 -10.66
N GLY A 35 0.56 -27.15 -10.63
CA GLY A 35 0.80 -28.25 -11.58
C GLY A 35 0.52 -27.92 -13.04
N TYR A 36 -0.06 -26.75 -13.35
CA TYR A 36 -0.32 -26.26 -14.70
C TYR A 36 0.67 -25.17 -15.12
N HIS A 37 1.80 -25.05 -14.42
CA HIS A 37 2.81 -24.00 -14.61
C HIS A 37 2.27 -22.58 -14.47
N ARG A 38 1.15 -22.41 -13.76
CA ARG A 38 0.54 -21.10 -13.54
C ARG A 38 0.94 -20.56 -12.18
N LEU A 39 1.19 -19.24 -12.13
CA LEU A 39 1.55 -18.58 -10.87
C LEU A 39 0.36 -18.56 -9.90
N GLY A 40 0.59 -19.06 -8.69
CA GLY A 40 -0.33 -19.06 -7.57
C GLY A 40 -0.48 -17.70 -6.90
N TYR A 41 -1.22 -17.68 -5.79
CA TYR A 41 -1.42 -16.53 -4.90
C TYR A 41 -1.81 -15.23 -5.64
N GLY A 42 -2.65 -15.35 -6.68
CA GLY A 42 -3.20 -14.21 -7.42
C GLY A 42 -2.29 -13.59 -8.50
N LEU A 43 -1.01 -13.98 -8.58
CA LEU A 43 -0.12 -13.48 -9.64
C LEU A 43 -0.52 -14.00 -11.01
N GLY A 44 -0.91 -15.28 -11.13
CA GLY A 44 -1.42 -15.84 -12.38
C GLY A 44 -2.68 -15.13 -12.86
N GLN A 45 -3.56 -14.71 -11.94
CA GLN A 45 -4.76 -13.91 -12.29
C GLN A 45 -4.38 -12.59 -12.97
N ALA A 46 -3.33 -11.92 -12.49
CA ALA A 46 -2.85 -10.67 -13.08
C ALA A 46 -2.24 -10.90 -14.48
N LEU A 47 -1.42 -11.95 -14.62
CA LEU A 47 -0.84 -12.33 -15.92
C LEU A 47 -1.92 -12.73 -16.93
N ASP A 48 -2.92 -13.50 -16.52
CA ASP A 48 -4.04 -13.89 -17.39
C ASP A 48 -4.79 -12.66 -17.90
N GLN A 49 -5.12 -11.69 -17.02
CA GLN A 49 -5.78 -10.45 -17.43
C GLN A 49 -4.96 -9.64 -18.44
N LEU A 50 -3.64 -9.52 -18.24
CA LEU A 50 -2.77 -8.86 -19.21
C LEU A 50 -2.75 -9.62 -20.54
N ARG A 51 -2.66 -10.96 -20.48
CA ARG A 51 -2.67 -11.83 -21.67
C ARG A 51 -3.96 -11.69 -22.47
N GLU A 52 -5.11 -11.59 -21.79
CA GLU A 52 -6.41 -11.37 -22.44
C GLU A 52 -6.53 -10.00 -23.12
N LEU A 53 -5.73 -9.01 -22.69
CA LEU A 53 -5.60 -7.71 -23.34
C LEU A 53 -4.56 -7.71 -24.48
N GLY A 54 -3.97 -8.86 -24.80
CA GLY A 54 -2.89 -9.01 -25.77
C GLY A 54 -1.56 -8.41 -25.30
N LEU A 55 -1.37 -8.28 -23.98
CA LEU A 55 -0.16 -7.72 -23.37
C LEU A 55 0.70 -8.83 -22.74
N ARG A 56 2.01 -8.60 -22.69
CA ARG A 56 2.97 -9.51 -22.03
C ARG A 56 4.03 -8.69 -21.28
N PRO A 57 4.12 -8.79 -19.95
CA PRO A 57 5.22 -8.19 -19.21
C PRO A 57 6.54 -8.93 -19.46
N SER A 58 7.66 -8.27 -19.19
CA SER A 58 8.98 -8.88 -19.13
C SER A 58 9.13 -9.80 -17.92
N GLU A 59 10.06 -10.75 -17.98
CA GLU A 59 10.35 -11.64 -16.85
C GLU A 59 10.91 -10.90 -15.64
N ARG A 60 11.53 -9.72 -15.83
CA ARG A 60 12.02 -8.86 -14.75
C ARG A 60 10.87 -8.34 -13.89
N THR A 61 9.75 -7.95 -14.48
CA THR A 61 8.59 -7.48 -13.71
C THR A 61 7.80 -8.64 -13.10
N VAL A 62 7.84 -9.83 -13.72
CA VAL A 62 7.35 -11.06 -13.08
C VAL A 62 8.17 -11.42 -11.84
N ASP A 63 9.50 -11.36 -11.93
CA ASP A 63 10.41 -11.57 -10.79
C ASP A 63 10.16 -10.54 -9.68
N LEU A 64 9.92 -9.26 -10.02
CA LEU A 64 9.55 -8.22 -9.07
C LEU A 64 8.21 -8.52 -8.38
N ALA A 65 7.23 -9.03 -9.12
CA ALA A 65 5.94 -9.44 -8.58
C ALA A 65 6.06 -10.67 -7.65
N LEU A 66 6.94 -11.62 -7.98
CA LEU A 66 7.30 -12.75 -7.10
C LEU A 66 7.96 -12.27 -5.81
N LEU A 67 8.92 -11.35 -5.89
CA LEU A 67 9.53 -10.70 -4.72
C LEU A 67 8.48 -10.02 -3.83
N ALA A 68 7.57 -9.28 -4.45
CA ALA A 68 6.51 -8.60 -3.72
C ALA A 68 5.52 -9.57 -3.05
N ALA A 69 5.22 -10.69 -3.70
CA ALA A 69 4.35 -11.71 -3.14
C ALA A 69 5.05 -12.46 -1.99
N ALA A 70 6.34 -12.79 -2.10
CA ALA A 70 7.15 -13.36 -1.03
C ALA A 70 7.24 -12.44 0.19
N LEU A 71 7.49 -11.15 -0.04
CA LEU A 71 7.42 -10.11 0.99
C LEU A 71 6.04 -10.07 1.65
N THR A 72 4.96 -10.17 0.87
CA THR A 72 3.58 -10.16 1.39
C THR A 72 3.28 -11.40 2.25
N ALA A 73 3.79 -12.57 1.85
CA ALA A 73 3.70 -13.79 2.64
C ALA A 73 4.37 -13.61 3.99
N ALA A 74 5.64 -13.21 4.00
CA ALA A 74 6.39 -12.95 5.22
C ALA A 74 5.74 -11.85 6.08
N ASP A 75 5.36 -10.72 5.48
CA ASP A 75 4.80 -9.58 6.21
C ASP A 75 3.46 -9.91 6.87
N THR A 76 2.68 -10.83 6.30
CA THR A 76 1.36 -11.21 6.84
C THR A 76 1.35 -12.49 7.66
N ARG A 77 2.37 -13.35 7.56
CA ARG A 77 2.37 -14.68 8.22
C ARG A 77 3.41 -14.85 9.30
N ILE A 78 4.39 -13.96 9.38
CA ILE A 78 5.36 -13.92 10.48
C ILE A 78 4.89 -12.87 11.50
N SER A 79 4.32 -13.28 12.63
CA SER A 79 3.80 -12.34 13.63
C SER A 79 4.92 -11.55 14.30
N ARG A 80 4.80 -10.21 14.35
CA ARG A 80 5.72 -9.41 15.17
C ARG A 80 5.60 -9.75 16.64
N SER A 81 4.39 -10.05 17.16
CA SER A 81 4.17 -10.25 18.59
C SER A 81 4.81 -11.52 19.14
N SER A 82 4.95 -12.57 18.32
CA SER A 82 5.56 -13.85 18.75
C SER A 82 6.96 -14.07 18.18
N GLU A 83 7.26 -13.56 16.98
CA GLU A 83 8.50 -13.89 16.27
C GLU A 83 9.61 -12.85 16.43
N SER A 84 9.34 -11.70 17.04
CA SER A 84 10.35 -10.66 17.31
C SER A 84 10.65 -10.48 18.79
N GLN A 85 11.83 -9.94 19.13
CA GLN A 85 12.22 -9.70 20.53
C GLN A 85 11.39 -8.60 21.21
N ASN A 86 11.00 -7.59 20.45
CA ASN A 86 10.40 -6.35 20.95
C ASN A 86 8.95 -6.17 20.48
N ALA A 87 8.30 -7.25 20.04
CA ALA A 87 7.00 -7.23 19.40
C ALA A 87 6.93 -6.27 18.17
N TRP A 88 8.07 -6.02 17.51
CA TRP A 88 8.21 -4.96 16.52
C TRP A 88 9.03 -5.30 15.27
N THR A 89 10.32 -5.60 15.42
CA THR A 89 11.27 -5.79 14.31
C THR A 89 11.61 -7.25 14.15
N ARG A 90 11.16 -7.86 13.05
CA ARG A 90 11.49 -9.23 12.67
C ARG A 90 12.81 -9.28 11.91
N GLU A 91 13.43 -10.46 11.89
CA GLU A 91 14.57 -10.78 11.01
C GLU A 91 14.10 -11.84 10.01
N VAL A 92 14.09 -11.47 8.73
CA VAL A 92 13.51 -12.30 7.67
C VAL A 92 14.39 -12.29 6.42
N ASP A 93 14.74 -13.48 5.96
CA ASP A 93 15.41 -13.69 4.68
C ASP A 93 14.42 -14.18 3.63
N LEU A 94 14.52 -13.64 2.42
CA LEU A 94 13.81 -14.13 1.23
C LEU A 94 14.81 -14.79 0.28
N CYS A 95 14.54 -16.01 -0.16
CA CYS A 95 15.27 -16.66 -1.25
C CYS A 95 14.35 -16.82 -2.45
N ILE A 96 14.70 -16.18 -3.58
CA ILE A 96 13.80 -16.01 -4.71
C ILE A 96 14.44 -16.52 -6.01
N PRO A 97 13.78 -17.43 -6.74
CA PRO A 97 14.19 -17.84 -8.06
C PRO A 97 13.83 -16.75 -9.08
N VAL A 98 14.83 -16.31 -9.86
CA VAL A 98 14.72 -15.21 -10.82
C VAL A 98 15.37 -15.57 -12.16
N ALA A 99 14.92 -14.93 -13.24
CA ALA A 99 15.43 -15.20 -14.58
C ALA A 99 16.90 -14.75 -14.73
N GLU A 100 17.27 -13.63 -14.11
CA GLU A 100 18.62 -13.03 -14.20
C GLU A 100 19.28 -12.86 -12.82
N PRO A 101 19.82 -13.92 -12.18
CA PRO A 101 20.32 -13.85 -10.80
C PRO A 101 21.39 -12.79 -10.57
N LYS A 102 22.34 -12.62 -11.50
CA LYS A 102 23.41 -11.63 -11.38
C LYS A 102 22.88 -10.19 -11.32
N LEU A 103 21.84 -9.89 -12.11
CA LEU A 103 21.18 -8.59 -12.10
C LEU A 103 20.53 -8.34 -10.73
N TRP A 104 19.74 -9.29 -10.25
CA TRP A 104 19.05 -9.17 -8.97
C TRP A 104 19.98 -9.13 -7.77
N GLU A 105 21.07 -9.91 -7.77
CA GLU A 105 22.15 -9.84 -6.77
C GLU A 105 22.75 -8.44 -6.68
N SER A 106 22.99 -7.77 -7.83
CA SER A 106 23.50 -6.40 -7.85
C SER A 106 22.55 -5.37 -7.23
N LEU A 107 21.24 -5.64 -7.25
CA LEU A 107 20.20 -4.80 -6.65
C LEU A 107 19.85 -5.18 -5.21
N ALA A 108 20.36 -6.30 -4.69
CA ALA A 108 20.03 -6.80 -3.37
C ALA A 108 20.25 -5.77 -2.23
N PRO A 109 21.36 -5.01 -2.17
CA PRO A 109 21.56 -4.00 -1.13
C PRO A 109 20.51 -2.88 -1.16
N LEU A 110 20.09 -2.45 -2.36
CA LEU A 110 19.06 -1.43 -2.55
C LEU A 110 17.68 -1.96 -2.14
N ILE A 111 17.35 -3.20 -2.53
CA ILE A 111 16.10 -3.87 -2.14
C ILE A 111 16.04 -3.98 -0.61
N VAL A 112 17.10 -4.46 0.05
CA VAL A 112 17.17 -4.56 1.52
C VAL A 112 16.96 -3.19 2.18
N THR A 113 17.65 -2.15 1.71
CA THR A 113 17.48 -0.79 2.21
C THR A 113 16.04 -0.31 2.10
N THR A 114 15.42 -0.57 0.95
CA THR A 114 14.02 -0.21 0.65
C THR A 114 13.03 -0.94 1.57
N LEU A 115 13.19 -2.26 1.74
CA LEU A 115 12.31 -3.07 2.57
C LEU A 115 12.46 -2.77 4.06
N ASN A 116 13.69 -2.57 4.53
CA ASN A 116 13.98 -2.16 5.92
C ASN A 116 13.30 -0.82 6.24
N PHE A 117 13.42 0.15 5.33
CA PHE A 117 12.77 1.44 5.48
C PHE A 117 11.25 1.31 5.52
N LEU A 118 10.66 0.57 4.57
CA LEU A 118 9.21 0.44 4.42
C LEU A 118 8.55 -0.23 5.64
N THR A 119 9.14 -1.31 6.14
CA THR A 119 8.50 -2.21 7.11
C THR A 119 8.96 -1.99 8.56
N GLY A 120 10.20 -1.50 8.74
CA GLY A 120 10.88 -1.47 10.04
C GLY A 120 11.39 -2.84 10.52
N ASP A 121 11.35 -3.86 9.66
CA ASP A 121 11.98 -5.16 9.88
C ASP A 121 13.42 -5.17 9.33
N ARG A 122 14.17 -6.23 9.61
CA ARG A 122 15.48 -6.51 9.05
C ARG A 122 15.33 -7.58 7.96
N TRP A 123 15.64 -7.21 6.73
CA TRP A 123 15.51 -8.08 5.57
C TRP A 123 16.87 -8.53 5.05
N GLY A 124 16.96 -9.80 4.66
CA GLY A 124 17.93 -10.29 3.69
C GLY A 124 17.20 -10.76 2.43
N VAL A 125 17.83 -10.58 1.27
CA VAL A 125 17.33 -11.13 0.00
C VAL A 125 18.45 -11.86 -0.71
N ARG A 126 18.14 -13.03 -1.26
CA ARG A 126 19.07 -13.87 -2.02
C ARG A 126 18.38 -14.36 -3.28
N PHE A 127 19.10 -14.33 -4.39
CA PHE A 127 18.54 -14.66 -5.68
C PHE A 127 19.21 -15.89 -6.26
N ARG A 128 18.42 -16.78 -6.88
CA ARG A 128 18.92 -17.99 -7.53
C ARG A 128 18.31 -18.14 -8.90
N ALA A 129 18.95 -18.93 -9.76
CA ALA A 129 18.39 -19.24 -11.06
C ALA A 129 17.07 -20.01 -10.90
N ARG A 130 16.10 -19.71 -11.79
CA ARG A 130 14.88 -20.52 -11.91
C ARG A 130 15.23 -21.97 -12.31
N PRO A 131 14.38 -22.96 -11.95
CA PRO A 131 14.52 -24.33 -12.44
C PRO A 131 14.50 -24.39 -13.98
N LYS A 132 15.10 -25.45 -14.54
CA LYS A 132 15.04 -25.73 -15.98
C LYS A 132 13.57 -25.83 -16.43
N GLY A 133 13.25 -25.30 -17.61
CA GLY A 133 11.89 -25.29 -18.15
C GLY A 133 11.01 -24.12 -17.68
N LEU A 134 11.43 -23.35 -16.67
CA LEU A 134 10.69 -22.20 -16.14
C LEU A 134 11.37 -20.85 -16.43
N ALA A 135 12.08 -20.79 -17.57
CA ALA A 135 12.74 -19.56 -18.01
C ALA A 135 11.74 -18.42 -18.28
N ALA A 136 10.52 -18.74 -18.74
CA ALA A 136 9.44 -17.79 -18.94
C ALA A 136 8.22 -18.17 -18.11
N LEU A 137 7.74 -17.24 -17.29
CA LEU A 137 6.51 -17.38 -16.50
C LEU A 137 5.39 -16.50 -17.07
N ALA A 138 5.72 -15.42 -17.78
CA ALA A 138 4.77 -14.67 -18.59
C ALA A 138 4.60 -15.36 -19.96
N LEU A 139 3.48 -16.06 -20.13
CA LEU A 139 3.12 -16.70 -21.40
C LEU A 139 2.82 -15.67 -22.49
N ALA A 140 3.06 -16.06 -23.75
CA ALA A 140 2.73 -15.22 -24.89
C ALA A 140 1.21 -14.97 -24.99
N PRO A 141 0.78 -13.78 -25.41
CA PRO A 141 -0.62 -13.49 -25.64
C PRO A 141 -1.15 -14.28 -26.83
N THR A 142 -2.35 -14.81 -26.70
CA THR A 142 -3.08 -15.51 -27.77
C THR A 142 -4.05 -14.58 -28.52
N LYS A 143 -4.21 -13.35 -28.04
CA LYS A 143 -5.11 -12.33 -28.59
C LYS A 143 -4.32 -11.11 -29.06
N LEU A 144 -4.88 -10.39 -30.03
CA LEU A 144 -4.35 -9.09 -30.45
C LEU A 144 -4.43 -8.08 -29.30
N ARG A 145 -3.47 -7.15 -29.28
CA ARG A 145 -3.44 -6.07 -28.30
C ARG A 145 -4.70 -5.22 -28.42
N THR A 146 -5.48 -5.17 -27.35
CA THR A 146 -6.68 -4.32 -27.25
C THR A 146 -6.50 -3.14 -26.31
N ALA A 147 -5.51 -3.20 -25.41
CA ALA A 147 -5.24 -2.15 -24.45
C ALA A 147 -4.35 -1.03 -25.00
N THR A 148 -4.83 0.20 -24.87
CA THR A 148 -4.19 1.44 -25.34
C THR A 148 -3.90 2.43 -24.21
N ALA A 149 -3.84 1.95 -22.97
CA ALA A 149 -3.65 2.81 -21.81
C ALA A 149 -2.34 3.61 -21.89
N ASP A 150 -2.42 4.90 -21.54
CA ASP A 150 -1.31 5.87 -21.63
C ASP A 150 -0.47 5.98 -20.34
N SER A 151 -0.96 5.36 -19.28
CA SER A 151 -0.43 5.45 -17.93
C SER A 151 -1.01 4.31 -17.08
N VAL A 152 -0.46 4.14 -15.88
CA VAL A 152 -0.98 3.22 -14.87
C VAL A 152 -1.38 4.02 -13.63
N CYS A 153 -2.48 3.68 -12.98
CA CYS A 153 -2.89 4.34 -11.73
C CYS A 153 -3.22 3.31 -10.65
N LEU A 154 -2.60 3.46 -9.48
CA LEU A 154 -2.96 2.62 -8.33
C LEU A 154 -4.40 2.90 -7.90
N PHE A 155 -5.16 1.83 -7.71
CA PHE A 155 -6.57 1.88 -7.38
C PHE A 155 -6.87 0.98 -6.18
N SER A 156 -6.87 1.52 -4.96
CA SER A 156 -7.09 0.73 -3.75
C SER A 156 -8.56 0.55 -3.41
N GLY A 157 -9.44 1.37 -4.00
CA GLY A 157 -10.85 1.50 -3.59
C GLY A 157 -11.05 2.51 -2.44
N GLY A 158 -9.97 3.18 -2.01
CA GLY A 158 -10.02 4.29 -1.06
C GLY A 158 -10.19 5.65 -1.74
N LEU A 159 -10.54 6.66 -0.94
CA LEU A 159 -10.84 8.01 -1.39
C LEU A 159 -9.74 8.61 -2.29
N ASP A 160 -8.47 8.47 -1.93
CA ASP A 160 -7.37 9.12 -2.67
C ASP A 160 -7.19 8.53 -4.05
N SER A 161 -7.24 7.21 -4.16
CA SER A 161 -7.19 6.54 -5.45
C SER A 161 -8.42 6.80 -6.31
N PHE A 162 -9.58 7.05 -5.68
CA PHE A 162 -10.80 7.42 -6.38
C PHE A 162 -10.71 8.83 -6.99
N ILE A 163 -10.27 9.82 -6.20
CA ILE A 163 -9.99 11.19 -6.68
C ILE A 163 -8.90 11.15 -7.77
N GLY A 164 -7.83 10.39 -7.54
CA GLY A 164 -6.76 10.15 -8.52
C GLY A 164 -7.27 9.70 -9.88
N ALA A 165 -8.10 8.65 -9.90
CA ALA A 165 -8.70 8.14 -11.12
C ALA A 165 -9.66 9.15 -11.77
N ILE A 166 -10.49 9.84 -10.98
CA ILE A 166 -11.39 10.89 -11.48
C ILE A 166 -10.61 11.98 -12.21
N ASP A 167 -9.61 12.61 -11.58
CA ASP A 167 -8.98 13.74 -12.29
C ASP A 167 -8.11 13.28 -13.47
N LEU A 168 -7.54 12.07 -13.46
CA LEU A 168 -6.88 11.55 -14.67
C LEU A 168 -7.84 11.41 -15.85
N LEU A 169 -9.03 10.83 -15.62
CA LEU A 169 -10.02 10.62 -16.67
C LEU A 169 -10.67 11.95 -17.11
N ALA A 170 -10.86 12.89 -16.18
CA ALA A 170 -11.33 14.23 -16.47
C ALA A 170 -10.30 15.04 -17.29
N ASP A 171 -9.01 14.83 -17.06
CA ASP A 171 -7.90 15.37 -17.86
C ASP A 171 -7.78 14.69 -19.25
N GLY A 172 -8.69 13.77 -19.60
CA GLY A 172 -8.71 13.07 -20.87
C GLY A 172 -7.69 11.93 -20.99
N LYS A 173 -7.07 11.50 -19.88
CA LYS A 173 -6.15 10.35 -19.86
C LYS A 173 -6.92 9.02 -19.88
N ALA A 174 -6.20 7.95 -20.20
CA ALA A 174 -6.73 6.59 -20.23
C ALA A 174 -5.85 5.65 -19.39
N PRO A 175 -5.86 5.76 -18.04
CA PRO A 175 -4.99 4.96 -17.19
C PRO A 175 -5.45 3.50 -17.10
N MET A 176 -4.53 2.54 -17.07
CA MET A 176 -4.86 1.21 -16.53
C MET A 176 -4.90 1.30 -15.00
N LEU A 177 -6.08 1.08 -14.42
CA LEU A 177 -6.24 0.99 -12.98
C LEU A 177 -5.66 -0.34 -12.47
N VAL A 178 -4.90 -0.31 -11.38
CA VAL A 178 -4.30 -1.51 -10.78
C VAL A 178 -4.70 -1.65 -9.33
N SER A 179 -5.36 -2.77 -9.00
CA SER A 179 -5.83 -3.08 -7.66
C SER A 179 -5.26 -4.38 -7.13
N HIS A 180 -5.05 -4.40 -5.82
CA HIS A 180 -4.83 -5.61 -5.05
C HIS A 180 -5.95 -5.77 -4.00
N TYR A 181 -6.44 -7.00 -3.80
CA TYR A 181 -7.36 -7.35 -2.72
C TYR A 181 -7.04 -8.74 -2.13
N TRP A 182 -7.41 -8.98 -0.88
CA TRP A 182 -7.39 -10.31 -0.26
C TRP A 182 -8.77 -10.70 0.28
N ASP A 183 -9.49 -9.72 0.83
CA ASP A 183 -10.81 -9.87 1.41
C ASP A 183 -11.94 -9.34 0.50
N GLY A 184 -13.17 -9.78 0.78
CA GLY A 184 -14.35 -9.38 0.03
C GLY A 184 -14.73 -7.91 0.19
N ILE A 185 -14.46 -7.29 1.35
CA ILE A 185 -14.82 -5.88 1.61
C ILE A 185 -14.03 -4.98 0.65
N THR A 186 -12.71 -5.16 0.61
CA THR A 186 -11.83 -4.44 -0.31
C THR A 186 -12.24 -4.64 -1.77
N SER A 187 -12.54 -5.88 -2.16
CA SER A 187 -12.99 -6.23 -3.52
C SER A 187 -14.29 -5.49 -3.92
N THR A 188 -15.27 -5.43 -3.02
CA THR A 188 -16.56 -4.77 -3.26
C THR A 188 -16.38 -3.28 -3.53
N HIS A 189 -15.62 -2.58 -2.70
CA HIS A 189 -15.39 -1.14 -2.87
C HIS A 189 -14.63 -0.84 -4.18
N GLN A 190 -13.61 -1.64 -4.52
CA GLN A 190 -12.88 -1.50 -5.78
C GLN A 190 -13.79 -1.69 -6.99
N THR A 191 -14.60 -2.76 -7.00
CA THR A 191 -15.49 -3.09 -8.12
C THR A 191 -16.56 -2.02 -8.30
N TYR A 192 -17.17 -1.57 -7.18
CA TYR A 192 -18.17 -0.52 -7.20
C TYR A 192 -17.60 0.79 -7.76
N CYS A 193 -16.48 1.26 -7.20
CA CYS A 193 -15.88 2.54 -7.61
C CYS A 193 -15.43 2.50 -9.07
N ALA A 194 -14.83 1.40 -9.54
CA ALA A 194 -14.45 1.24 -10.94
C ALA A 194 -15.67 1.25 -11.87
N GLY A 195 -16.76 0.58 -11.49
CA GLY A 195 -18.00 0.57 -12.27
C GLY A 195 -18.67 1.95 -12.35
N VAL A 196 -18.64 2.72 -11.27
CA VAL A 196 -19.13 4.11 -11.23
C VAL A 196 -18.29 5.01 -12.15
N ILE A 197 -16.96 4.88 -12.10
CA ILE A 197 -16.06 5.63 -12.97
C ILE A 197 -16.31 5.27 -14.44
N ALA A 198 -16.43 3.98 -14.77
CA ALA A 198 -16.73 3.51 -16.13
C ALA A 198 -18.04 4.09 -16.68
N LYS A 199 -19.07 4.20 -15.84
CA LYS A 199 -20.34 4.84 -16.22
C LYS A 199 -20.21 6.35 -16.40
N ARG A 200 -19.38 7.03 -15.60
CA ARG A 200 -19.20 8.47 -15.67
C ARG A 200 -18.36 8.91 -16.88
N PHE A 201 -17.38 8.10 -17.27
CA PHE A 201 -16.41 8.36 -18.34
C PHE A 201 -16.51 7.32 -19.47
N PRO A 202 -17.67 7.17 -20.14
CA PRO A 202 -17.91 6.09 -21.11
C PRO A 202 -17.09 6.23 -22.41
N LYS A 203 -16.54 7.42 -22.68
CA LYS A 203 -15.70 7.69 -23.86
C LYS A 203 -14.22 7.33 -23.62
N GLN A 204 -13.81 7.19 -22.36
CA GLN A 204 -12.47 6.85 -21.97
C GLN A 204 -12.37 5.33 -21.83
N CYS A 205 -11.70 4.68 -22.79
CA CYS A 205 -11.41 3.25 -22.68
C CYS A 205 -10.28 3.05 -21.67
N PHE A 206 -10.62 2.78 -20.42
CA PHE A 206 -9.66 2.41 -19.39
C PHE A 206 -9.83 0.95 -18.99
N HIS A 207 -8.73 0.33 -18.56
CA HIS A 207 -8.71 -1.07 -18.12
C HIS A 207 -8.51 -1.16 -16.60
N HIS A 208 -8.92 -2.27 -16.01
CA HIS A 208 -8.74 -2.50 -14.57
C HIS A 208 -8.09 -3.87 -14.33
N LEU A 209 -6.81 -3.87 -14.02
CA LEU A 209 -6.06 -5.05 -13.59
C LEU A 209 -6.28 -5.28 -12.09
N ARG A 210 -6.70 -6.48 -11.71
CA ARG A 210 -6.94 -6.84 -10.30
C ARG A 210 -6.20 -8.11 -9.90
N ALA A 211 -5.48 -8.09 -8.78
CA ALA A 211 -4.76 -9.25 -8.28
C ALA A 211 -5.21 -9.65 -6.86
N ARG A 212 -5.72 -10.88 -6.71
CA ARG A 212 -6.07 -11.46 -5.41
C ARG A 212 -4.87 -12.09 -4.72
N VAL A 213 -3.97 -11.27 -4.18
CA VAL A 213 -2.72 -11.75 -3.59
C VAL A 213 -2.86 -11.98 -2.09
N GLY A 214 -2.57 -13.19 -1.64
CA GLY A 214 -2.44 -13.45 -0.22
C GLY A 214 -2.26 -14.91 0.07
N PHE A 215 -2.05 -15.19 1.34
CA PHE A 215 -1.47 -16.45 1.79
C PHE A 215 -2.31 -17.03 2.92
N PRO A 216 -2.41 -18.37 3.00
CA PRO A 216 -3.15 -19.04 4.06
C PRO A 216 -2.50 -18.76 5.42
N ASN A 217 -3.29 -18.81 6.49
CA ASN A 217 -2.83 -18.36 7.82
C ASN A 217 -1.78 -19.29 8.45
N ASP A 218 -1.76 -20.54 8.02
CA ASP A 218 -0.87 -21.62 8.46
C ASP A 218 0.40 -21.76 7.59
N LEU A 219 0.64 -20.82 6.67
CA LEU A 219 1.84 -20.86 5.80
C LEU A 219 3.15 -20.95 6.60
N VAL A 220 3.23 -20.22 7.73
CA VAL A 220 4.40 -20.23 8.61
C VAL A 220 4.02 -20.98 9.87
N GLU A 221 4.59 -22.17 10.04
CA GLU A 221 4.29 -23.04 11.18
C GLU A 221 4.61 -22.34 12.52
N GLY A 222 3.67 -22.45 13.46
CA GLY A 222 3.81 -21.89 14.80
C GLY A 222 3.76 -20.36 14.88
N SER A 223 3.47 -19.66 13.78
CA SER A 223 3.33 -18.20 13.76
C SER A 223 1.87 -17.78 13.58
N ALA A 224 1.42 -16.81 14.38
CA ALA A 224 0.11 -16.20 14.19
C ALA A 224 0.08 -15.25 12.97
N GLY A 225 -1.12 -14.91 12.49
CA GLY A 225 -1.28 -13.92 11.44
C GLY A 225 -0.87 -12.51 11.87
N GLU A 226 -0.17 -11.81 10.99
CA GLU A 226 0.25 -10.41 11.11
C GLU A 226 -0.66 -9.50 10.27
N ASN A 227 -1.22 -8.47 10.90
CA ASN A 227 -2.27 -7.63 10.31
C ASN A 227 -1.85 -6.16 10.15
N THR A 228 -0.58 -5.82 10.38
CA THR A 228 -0.08 -4.44 10.21
C THR A 228 0.17 -4.06 8.75
N LEU A 229 0.38 -5.03 7.86
CA LEU A 229 0.40 -4.86 6.39
C LEU A 229 1.40 -3.77 5.92
N ARG A 230 2.57 -3.71 6.56
CA ARG A 230 3.56 -2.65 6.35
C ARG A 230 4.25 -2.74 4.99
N GLY A 231 4.36 -3.95 4.43
CA GLY A 231 4.94 -4.19 3.09
C GLY A 231 3.95 -4.01 1.93
N ARG A 232 2.67 -3.72 2.21
CA ARG A 232 1.59 -3.74 1.21
C ARG A 232 1.83 -2.82 0.00
N SER A 233 2.42 -1.64 0.19
CA SER A 233 2.67 -0.71 -0.92
C SER A 233 3.66 -1.27 -1.95
N PHE A 234 4.62 -2.09 -1.52
CA PHE A 234 5.58 -2.73 -2.42
C PHE A 234 4.86 -3.66 -3.40
N LEU A 235 3.84 -4.39 -2.94
CA LEU A 235 2.98 -5.20 -3.80
C LEU A 235 2.18 -4.37 -4.80
N PHE A 236 1.58 -3.25 -4.35
CA PHE A 236 0.90 -2.35 -5.29
C PHE A 236 1.86 -1.81 -6.35
N PHE A 237 3.07 -1.40 -5.97
CA PHE A 237 4.05 -0.87 -6.91
C PHE A 237 4.55 -1.94 -7.87
N ALA A 238 4.81 -3.17 -7.40
CA ALA A 238 5.21 -4.28 -8.26
C ALA A 238 4.12 -4.66 -9.27
N LEU A 239 2.85 -4.74 -8.85
CA LEU A 239 1.73 -5.03 -9.76
C LEU A 239 1.51 -3.90 -10.78
N ALA A 240 1.69 -2.65 -10.38
CA ALA A 240 1.60 -1.52 -11.30
C ALA A 240 2.76 -1.46 -12.29
N THR A 241 3.96 -1.82 -11.83
CA THR A 241 5.15 -1.96 -12.70
C THR A 241 4.94 -3.09 -13.70
N LEU A 242 4.38 -4.23 -13.27
CA LEU A 242 4.00 -5.36 -14.14
C LEU A 242 3.04 -4.90 -15.25
N ALA A 243 2.01 -4.12 -14.90
CA ALA A 243 1.08 -3.56 -15.87
C ALA A 243 1.74 -2.55 -16.82
N ALA A 244 2.55 -1.64 -16.27
CA ALA A 244 3.24 -0.59 -17.00
C ALA A 244 4.23 -1.16 -18.04
N ASP A 245 5.01 -2.15 -17.64
CA ASP A 245 5.95 -2.86 -18.50
C ASP A 245 5.25 -3.64 -19.62
N ALA A 246 4.12 -4.29 -19.30
CA ALA A 246 3.31 -4.99 -20.30
C ALA A 246 2.70 -4.05 -21.35
N LEU A 247 2.39 -2.80 -20.97
CA LEU A 247 1.93 -1.75 -21.89
C LEU A 247 3.08 -1.23 -22.79
N GLY A 248 4.30 -1.22 -22.26
CA GLY A 248 5.53 -0.82 -22.98
C GLY A 248 5.68 0.70 -23.12
N GLY A 249 6.90 1.12 -23.49
CA GLY A 249 7.27 2.53 -23.62
C GLY A 249 7.55 3.22 -22.28
N ASP A 250 7.80 4.52 -22.33
CA ASP A 250 8.06 5.35 -21.14
C ASP A 250 6.76 5.53 -20.34
N MET A 251 6.65 4.84 -19.22
CA MET A 251 5.38 4.73 -18.50
C MET A 251 5.40 5.46 -17.15
N THR A 252 4.32 6.17 -16.85
CA THR A 252 4.11 6.78 -15.52
C THR A 252 3.12 5.94 -14.71
N VAL A 253 3.54 5.56 -13.50
CA VAL A 253 2.67 4.94 -12.50
C VAL A 253 2.22 6.03 -11.52
N HIS A 254 0.96 6.41 -11.61
CA HIS A 254 0.32 7.35 -10.69
C HIS A 254 0.04 6.68 -9.35
N VAL A 255 0.48 7.35 -8.27
CA VAL A 255 0.33 6.91 -6.88
C VAL A 255 -0.49 7.97 -6.12
N PRO A 256 -1.83 7.92 -6.17
CA PRO A 256 -2.66 8.89 -5.47
C PRO A 256 -2.61 8.68 -3.95
N GLU A 257 -1.89 9.55 -3.24
CA GLU A 257 -1.90 9.61 -1.77
C GLU A 257 -1.61 11.04 -1.30
N ASN A 258 -2.39 11.53 -0.34
CA ASN A 258 -2.19 12.85 0.25
C ASN A 258 -0.85 12.99 1.00
N GLY A 259 -0.29 14.20 1.00
CA GLY A 259 1.02 14.50 1.59
C GLY A 259 1.14 14.23 3.09
N LEU A 260 0.05 14.37 3.86
CA LEU A 260 0.06 14.10 5.30
C LEU A 260 0.32 12.60 5.57
N ILE A 261 -0.37 11.71 4.85
CA ILE A 261 -0.15 10.26 4.96
C ILE A 261 1.14 9.83 4.27
N SER A 262 1.55 10.47 3.17
CA SER A 262 2.83 10.18 2.53
C SER A 262 4.02 10.43 3.46
N LEU A 263 4.07 11.58 4.13
CA LEU A 263 5.13 11.87 5.12
C LEU A 263 4.96 10.99 6.36
N ASN A 264 3.74 10.88 6.87
CA ASN A 264 3.41 10.06 8.04
C ASN A 264 4.22 10.40 9.30
N VAL A 265 4.31 11.69 9.63
CA VAL A 265 5.02 12.18 10.82
C VAL A 265 4.43 11.58 12.11
N PRO A 266 5.25 11.01 13.01
CA PRO A 266 4.77 10.45 14.27
C PRO A 266 3.98 11.46 15.12
N LEU A 267 2.73 11.10 15.41
CA LEU A 267 1.80 11.93 16.19
C LEU A 267 2.24 12.09 17.66
N ASP A 268 2.95 11.09 18.21
CA ASP A 268 3.41 11.04 19.60
C ASP A 268 4.92 10.74 19.62
N PRO A 269 5.72 11.44 20.45
CA PRO A 269 7.16 11.19 20.58
C PRO A 269 7.53 9.76 20.99
N THR A 270 6.65 9.03 21.68
CA THR A 270 6.84 7.61 22.05
C THR A 270 6.59 6.66 20.87
N ARG A 271 5.95 7.15 19.80
CA ARG A 271 5.68 6.40 18.57
C ARG A 271 6.80 6.54 17.54
N LEU A 272 8.05 6.33 17.95
CA LEU A 272 9.20 6.31 17.03
C LEU A 272 9.24 4.97 16.28
N GLY A 273 9.09 5.01 14.96
CA GLY A 273 9.16 3.84 14.07
C GLY A 273 7.87 3.57 13.27
N ALA A 274 7.84 2.45 12.57
CA ALA A 274 6.78 1.97 11.66
C ALA A 274 5.37 1.72 12.27
N LEU A 275 5.00 2.38 13.38
CA LEU A 275 3.59 2.55 13.79
C LEU A 275 2.84 3.40 12.75
N SER A 276 3.61 4.18 12.00
CA SER A 276 3.24 4.90 10.78
C SER A 276 3.72 4.12 9.56
N THR A 277 2.80 3.59 8.75
CA THR A 277 3.12 2.93 7.47
C THR A 277 3.73 3.93 6.47
N ARG A 278 4.96 3.69 6.00
CA ARG A 278 5.68 4.61 5.09
C ARG A 278 5.36 4.34 3.60
N THR A 279 4.09 4.13 3.29
CA THR A 279 3.60 3.53 2.03
C THR A 279 3.94 4.32 0.78
N THR A 280 4.04 5.64 0.90
CA THR A 280 4.34 6.56 -0.23
C THR A 280 5.30 7.67 0.22
N HIS A 281 6.13 7.39 1.21
CA HIS A 281 7.12 8.34 1.68
C HIS A 281 8.10 8.69 0.54
N PRO A 282 8.52 9.95 0.37
CA PRO A 282 9.35 10.37 -0.77
C PRO A 282 10.62 9.53 -0.94
N PHE A 283 11.38 9.29 0.13
CA PHE A 283 12.54 8.39 0.10
C PHE A 283 12.18 6.98 -0.37
N TYR A 284 11.08 6.39 0.10
CA TYR A 284 10.68 5.05 -0.32
C TYR A 284 10.35 4.99 -1.81
N MET A 285 9.62 5.98 -2.32
CA MET A 285 9.31 6.07 -3.74
C MET A 285 10.58 6.23 -4.58
N ALA A 286 11.50 7.10 -4.16
CA ALA A 286 12.78 7.29 -4.84
C ALA A 286 13.62 5.99 -4.88
N ARG A 287 13.72 5.27 -3.75
CA ARG A 287 14.43 3.98 -3.73
C ARG A 287 13.74 2.91 -4.59
N PHE A 288 12.42 2.95 -4.71
CA PHE A 288 11.71 2.06 -5.64
C PHE A 288 11.98 2.44 -7.10
N ASP A 289 11.98 3.73 -7.45
CA ASP A 289 12.40 4.20 -8.78
C ASP A 289 13.84 3.79 -9.11
N ASP A 290 14.76 3.82 -8.14
CA ASP A 290 16.13 3.32 -8.31
C ASP A 290 16.17 1.81 -8.61
N ILE A 291 15.26 1.01 -8.02
CA ILE A 291 15.11 -0.42 -8.35
C ILE A 291 14.62 -0.57 -9.79
N LEU A 292 13.64 0.23 -10.22
CA LEU A 292 13.12 0.20 -11.59
C LEU A 292 14.21 0.56 -12.61
N ALA A 293 14.99 1.61 -12.33
CA ALA A 293 16.12 2.02 -13.15
C ALA A 293 17.19 0.91 -13.20
N GLY A 294 17.50 0.28 -12.07
CA GLY A 294 18.43 -0.85 -11.99
C GLY A 294 17.97 -2.08 -12.78
N LEU A 295 16.65 -2.28 -12.91
CA LEU A 295 16.05 -3.31 -13.77
C LEU A 295 16.00 -2.90 -15.26
N GLY A 296 16.41 -1.68 -15.60
CA GLY A 296 16.35 -1.13 -16.95
C GLY A 296 14.92 -0.86 -17.44
N LEU A 297 13.98 -0.60 -16.52
CA LEU A 297 12.58 -0.36 -16.83
C LEU A 297 12.34 1.15 -16.99
N PRO A 298 11.82 1.63 -18.14
CA PRO A 298 11.51 3.05 -18.35
C PRO A 298 10.18 3.44 -17.66
N ILE A 299 10.10 3.19 -16.35
CA ILE A 299 8.90 3.36 -15.54
C ILE A 299 9.24 4.28 -14.38
N ARG A 300 8.35 5.22 -14.07
CA ARG A 300 8.50 6.18 -12.97
C ARG A 300 7.26 6.29 -12.12
N LEU A 301 7.44 6.32 -10.80
CA LEU A 301 6.37 6.60 -9.86
C LEU A 301 6.07 8.11 -9.80
N LYS A 302 4.79 8.47 -9.77
CA LYS A 302 4.35 9.88 -9.63
C LYS A 302 3.21 10.01 -8.64
N ASN A 303 3.49 10.63 -7.49
CA ASN A 303 2.45 11.14 -6.60
C ASN A 303 2.24 12.64 -6.82
N ARG A 304 1.19 13.01 -7.56
CA ARG A 304 0.84 14.43 -7.80
C ARG A 304 0.32 15.16 -6.55
N TYR A 305 -0.07 14.42 -5.52
CA TYR A 305 -0.69 14.94 -4.30
C TYR A 305 0.25 14.99 -3.10
N ARG A 306 1.55 14.76 -3.31
CA ARG A 306 2.56 14.74 -2.25
C ARG A 306 2.62 16.03 -1.41
N PHE A 307 2.08 17.15 -1.92
CA PHE A 307 1.98 18.45 -1.24
C PHE A 307 0.55 18.88 -0.88
N ARG A 308 -0.43 17.98 -1.00
CA ARG A 308 -1.84 18.29 -0.81
C ARG A 308 -2.37 17.56 0.42
N THR A 309 -3.23 18.21 1.18
CA THR A 309 -4.04 17.51 2.18
C THR A 309 -5.13 16.71 1.48
N LYS A 310 -5.70 15.72 2.19
CA LYS A 310 -6.82 14.94 1.65
C LYS A 310 -8.05 15.83 1.43
N GLY A 311 -8.29 16.84 2.29
CA GLY A 311 -9.34 17.84 2.07
C GLY A 311 -9.13 18.68 0.83
N MET A 312 -7.90 19.14 0.56
CA MET A 312 -7.57 19.84 -0.70
C MET A 312 -7.80 18.93 -1.91
N MET A 313 -7.42 17.65 -1.83
CA MET A 313 -7.70 16.69 -2.91
C MET A 313 -9.20 16.55 -3.17
N ALA A 314 -10.01 16.46 -2.11
CA ALA A 314 -11.46 16.32 -2.25
C ALA A 314 -12.11 17.61 -2.78
N LYS A 315 -11.65 18.78 -2.31
CA LYS A 315 -12.13 20.10 -2.74
C LYS A 315 -11.86 20.35 -4.22
N ASP A 316 -10.66 20.03 -4.66
CA ASP A 316 -10.15 20.37 -5.99
C ASP A 316 -10.28 19.19 -6.98
N CYS A 317 -11.09 18.18 -6.63
CA CYS A 317 -11.37 17.05 -7.51
C CYS A 317 -12.10 17.53 -8.77
N ALA A 318 -11.64 17.06 -9.93
CA ALA A 318 -12.11 17.53 -11.23
C ALA A 318 -13.61 17.26 -11.47
N ASP A 319 -14.17 16.23 -10.82
CA ASP A 319 -15.60 15.98 -10.79
C ASP A 319 -16.12 15.89 -9.35
N GLY A 320 -16.23 17.06 -8.71
CA GLY A 320 -16.73 17.20 -7.34
C GLY A 320 -18.17 16.69 -7.16
N THR A 321 -19.01 16.72 -8.20
CA THR A 321 -20.38 16.19 -8.14
C THR A 321 -20.38 14.67 -8.04
N LEU A 322 -19.59 13.99 -8.87
CA LEU A 322 -19.39 12.55 -8.76
C LEU A 322 -18.79 12.19 -7.40
N LEU A 323 -17.73 12.89 -6.99
CA LEU A 323 -17.06 12.64 -5.72
C LEU A 323 -18.03 12.76 -4.54
N LYS A 324 -18.82 13.84 -4.48
CA LYS A 324 -19.79 14.07 -3.41
C LYS A 324 -20.82 12.95 -3.29
N LYS A 325 -21.29 12.43 -4.43
CA LYS A 325 -22.28 11.35 -4.48
C LYS A 325 -21.69 10.00 -4.05
N GLU A 326 -20.45 9.73 -4.44
CA GLU A 326 -19.88 8.37 -4.42
C GLU A 326 -18.82 8.17 -3.34
N ALA A 327 -18.34 9.24 -2.69
CA ALA A 327 -17.29 9.18 -1.69
C ALA A 327 -17.60 8.20 -0.56
N ARG A 328 -18.86 8.12 -0.09
CA ARG A 328 -19.31 7.19 0.96
C ARG A 328 -19.07 5.71 0.63
N HIS A 329 -18.96 5.38 -0.66
CA HIS A 329 -18.70 4.04 -1.17
C HIS A 329 -17.21 3.73 -1.34
N THR A 330 -16.31 4.65 -0.96
CA THR A 330 -14.87 4.40 -0.90
C THR A 330 -14.44 3.95 0.50
N MET A 331 -13.40 3.12 0.61
CA MET A 331 -12.91 2.57 1.89
C MET A 331 -11.52 3.10 2.25
N SER A 332 -11.44 3.94 3.28
CA SER A 332 -10.17 4.45 3.82
C SER A 332 -9.73 3.73 5.10
N CYS A 333 -10.64 3.01 5.77
CA CYS A 333 -10.37 2.41 7.07
C CYS A 333 -9.27 1.33 6.97
N SER A 334 -8.36 1.31 7.94
CA SER A 334 -7.31 0.28 8.03
C SER A 334 -7.80 -1.07 8.54
N SER A 335 -9.00 -1.14 9.12
CA SER A 335 -9.55 -2.38 9.70
C SER A 335 -11.09 -2.42 9.66
N PRO A 336 -11.72 -2.29 8.49
CA PRO A 336 -13.19 -2.25 8.37
C PRO A 336 -13.88 -3.52 8.88
N ALA A 337 -13.20 -4.67 8.78
CA ALA A 337 -13.71 -5.94 9.26
C ALA A 337 -13.84 -6.02 10.81
N LYS A 338 -13.26 -5.10 11.57
CA LYS A 338 -13.39 -5.09 13.04
C LYS A 338 -14.81 -4.79 13.51
N ALA A 339 -15.64 -4.18 12.67
CA ALA A 339 -17.06 -3.94 12.97
C ALA A 339 -17.80 -5.24 13.34
N ARG A 340 -17.38 -6.41 12.82
CA ARG A 340 -17.97 -7.71 13.14
C ARG A 340 -17.96 -8.08 14.63
N TRP A 341 -17.07 -7.44 15.41
CA TRP A 341 -16.94 -7.64 16.85
C TRP A 341 -17.74 -6.61 17.67
N ALA A 342 -18.59 -5.81 17.02
CA ALA A 342 -19.51 -4.92 17.71
C ALA A 342 -20.49 -5.73 18.58
N LYS A 343 -20.75 -5.21 19.78
CA LYS A 343 -21.72 -5.81 20.72
C LYS A 343 -23.12 -5.83 20.14
N ASP A 344 -23.51 -4.71 19.53
CA ASP A 344 -24.75 -4.55 18.80
C ASP A 344 -24.66 -5.29 17.44
N GLU A 345 -25.62 -6.16 17.17
CA GLU A 345 -25.63 -7.02 15.98
C GLU A 345 -25.87 -6.22 14.70
N ASP A 346 -26.73 -5.20 14.76
CA ASP A 346 -27.03 -4.31 13.64
C ASP A 346 -25.81 -3.46 13.25
N ALA A 347 -24.87 -3.29 14.20
CA ALA A 347 -23.62 -2.59 13.97
C ALA A 347 -22.52 -3.46 13.34
N ARG A 348 -22.71 -4.79 13.19
CA ARG A 348 -21.64 -5.72 12.74
C ARG A 348 -21.25 -5.62 11.27
N GLN A 349 -22.03 -4.90 10.46
CA GLN A 349 -21.74 -4.71 9.05
C GLN A 349 -20.39 -3.99 8.82
N PRO A 350 -19.57 -4.40 7.83
CA PRO A 350 -18.30 -3.73 7.51
C PRO A 350 -18.49 -2.23 7.26
N LYS A 351 -17.81 -1.40 8.04
CA LYS A 351 -17.87 0.06 7.95
C LYS A 351 -16.60 0.71 8.49
N HIS A 352 -16.44 2.02 8.29
CA HIS A 352 -15.28 2.74 8.82
C HIS A 352 -15.32 2.77 10.35
N CYS A 353 -14.19 2.62 11.04
CA CYS A 353 -14.23 2.61 12.51
C CYS A 353 -14.44 4.02 13.10
N GLY A 354 -14.13 5.09 12.35
CA GLY A 354 -14.35 6.48 12.76
C GLY A 354 -13.23 7.09 13.63
N HIS A 355 -12.26 6.29 14.08
CA HIS A 355 -11.23 6.74 15.03
C HIS A 355 -9.78 6.39 14.64
N CYS A 356 -9.54 5.49 13.66
CA CYS A 356 -8.17 5.22 13.21
C CYS A 356 -7.62 6.41 12.40
N VAL A 357 -6.30 6.50 12.27
CA VAL A 357 -5.63 7.61 11.57
C VAL A 357 -6.23 7.87 10.17
N PRO A 358 -6.39 6.86 9.28
CA PRO A 358 -7.06 7.07 8.00
C PRO A 358 -8.51 7.55 8.09
N CYS A 359 -9.27 7.12 9.10
CA CYS A 359 -10.64 7.58 9.31
C CYS A 359 -10.70 9.03 9.77
N LEU A 360 -9.83 9.45 10.70
CA LEU A 360 -9.79 10.84 11.17
C LEU A 360 -9.39 11.80 10.04
N ILE A 361 -8.39 11.44 9.24
CA ILE A 361 -7.98 12.24 8.07
C ILE A 361 -9.10 12.26 7.02
N ARG A 362 -9.78 11.14 6.78
CA ARG A 362 -10.95 11.10 5.88
C ARG A 362 -12.05 12.04 6.37
N ARG A 363 -12.48 11.95 7.64
CA ARG A 363 -13.56 12.78 8.18
C ARG A 363 -13.22 14.28 8.05
N ALA A 364 -11.98 14.64 8.35
CA ALA A 364 -11.52 16.00 8.19
C ALA A 364 -11.58 16.46 6.72
N ALA A 365 -11.16 15.60 5.80
CA ALA A 365 -11.21 15.87 4.37
C ALA A 365 -12.64 15.99 3.80
N MET A 366 -13.56 15.16 4.26
CA MET A 366 -14.96 15.22 3.84
C MET A 366 -15.62 16.54 4.29
N LEU A 367 -15.36 16.95 5.53
CA LEU A 367 -15.83 18.24 6.06
C LEU A 367 -15.25 19.43 5.28
N GLU A 368 -13.94 19.44 5.04
CA GLU A 368 -13.25 20.54 4.38
C GLU A 368 -13.56 20.61 2.87
N GLY A 369 -13.55 19.46 2.19
CA GLY A 369 -13.64 19.40 0.73
C GLY A 369 -15.07 19.33 0.20
N LEU A 370 -16.00 18.73 0.94
CA LEU A 370 -17.37 18.46 0.47
C LEU A 370 -18.46 19.09 1.34
N GLY A 371 -18.08 19.70 2.47
CA GLY A 371 -18.99 20.35 3.41
C GLY A 371 -19.82 19.40 4.28
N GLY A 372 -19.64 18.08 4.12
CA GLY A 372 -20.40 17.07 4.83
C GLY A 372 -19.80 15.68 4.65
N ASP A 373 -20.14 14.76 5.56
CA ASP A 373 -19.66 13.38 5.53
C ASP A 373 -20.83 12.43 5.86
N ASP A 374 -21.34 11.75 4.85
CA ASP A 374 -22.37 10.72 4.96
C ASP A 374 -21.80 9.30 5.03
N THR A 375 -20.49 9.17 5.22
CA THR A 375 -19.83 7.86 5.38
C THR A 375 -20.33 7.18 6.66
N PRO A 376 -20.71 5.88 6.62
CA PRO A 376 -21.08 5.14 7.81
C PRO A 376 -19.86 4.86 8.71
N TYR A 377 -19.91 5.31 9.96
CA TYR A 377 -18.87 5.10 10.97
C TYR A 377 -19.38 4.27 12.15
N GLN A 378 -18.53 3.39 12.69
CA GLN A 378 -18.78 2.70 13.97
C GLN A 378 -18.81 3.70 15.13
N LEU A 379 -17.81 4.58 15.21
CA LEU A 379 -17.83 5.74 16.10
C LEU A 379 -18.41 6.93 15.33
N THR A 380 -19.73 7.11 15.44
CA THR A 380 -20.50 8.12 14.70
C THR A 380 -20.15 9.55 15.11
N ASP A 381 -20.18 9.84 16.41
CA ASP A 381 -19.83 11.15 16.95
C ASP A 381 -18.62 11.06 17.90
N LEU A 382 -17.56 11.80 17.55
CA LEU A 382 -16.35 11.91 18.38
C LEU A 382 -16.60 12.73 19.65
N ARG A 383 -17.69 13.50 19.72
CA ARG A 383 -18.03 14.38 20.85
C ARG A 383 -19.02 13.75 21.83
N ALA A 384 -19.70 12.66 21.43
CA ALA A 384 -20.75 12.02 22.22
C ALA A 384 -20.28 11.52 23.60
N LYS A 385 -19.00 11.19 23.75
CA LYS A 385 -18.41 10.75 25.02
C LYS A 385 -16.94 11.13 25.12
N ILE A 386 -16.40 11.10 26.33
CA ILE A 386 -14.94 11.14 26.53
C ILE A 386 -14.37 9.82 26.00
N LEU A 387 -13.44 9.91 25.06
CA LEU A 387 -12.77 8.75 24.48
C LEU A 387 -11.63 8.28 25.39
N ASP A 388 -11.63 6.98 25.71
CA ASP A 388 -10.60 6.35 26.53
C ASP A 388 -9.28 6.28 25.75
N SER A 389 -8.28 7.07 26.15
CA SER A 389 -6.99 7.12 25.48
C SER A 389 -6.08 5.92 25.78
N ALA A 390 -6.46 5.05 26.73
CA ALA A 390 -5.79 3.75 26.92
C ALA A 390 -6.28 2.70 25.89
N LYS A 391 -7.35 2.98 25.16
CA LYS A 391 -7.89 2.12 24.09
C LYS A 391 -7.65 2.70 22.71
N ALA A 392 -7.74 1.85 21.69
CA ALA A 392 -7.55 2.25 20.29
C ALA A 392 -8.48 3.40 19.84
N GLU A 393 -9.70 3.48 20.42
CA GLU A 393 -10.67 4.56 20.16
C GLU A 393 -10.11 5.94 20.50
N GLY A 394 -9.57 6.13 21.72
CA GLY A 394 -9.04 7.41 22.16
C GLY A 394 -7.56 7.63 21.84
N ALA A 395 -6.76 6.57 21.65
CA ALA A 395 -5.31 6.68 21.46
C ALA A 395 -4.91 7.48 20.21
N HIS A 396 -5.60 7.28 19.08
CA HIS A 396 -5.29 8.03 17.84
C HIS A 396 -5.77 9.49 17.92
N VAL A 397 -6.96 9.72 18.47
CA VAL A 397 -7.48 11.07 18.72
C VAL A 397 -6.52 11.85 19.62
N ARG A 398 -6.10 11.22 20.73
CA ARG A 398 -5.12 11.80 21.65
C ARG A 398 -3.78 12.07 20.96
N GLY A 399 -3.31 11.16 20.11
CA GLY A 399 -2.11 11.35 19.30
C GLY A 399 -2.18 12.63 18.45
N PHE A 400 -3.27 12.84 17.70
CA PHE A 400 -3.46 14.08 16.95
C PHE A 400 -3.52 15.32 17.84
N GLN A 401 -4.20 15.25 18.99
CA GLN A 401 -4.23 16.36 19.95
C GLN A 401 -2.84 16.72 20.49
N ILE A 402 -1.99 15.71 20.75
CA ILE A 402 -0.59 15.91 21.15
C ILE A 402 0.21 16.56 20.03
N ALA A 403 0.10 16.05 18.79
CA ALA A 403 0.78 16.61 17.63
C ALA A 403 0.40 18.08 17.41
N LEU A 404 -0.90 18.40 17.47
CA LEU A 404 -1.45 19.75 17.35
C LEU A 404 -0.95 20.68 18.47
N SER A 405 -0.99 20.22 19.73
CA SER A 405 -0.50 21.01 20.86
C SER A 405 1.00 21.30 20.76
N ARG A 406 1.80 20.31 20.31
CA ARG A 406 3.23 20.50 20.06
C ARG A 406 3.49 21.51 18.94
N LEU A 407 2.75 21.40 17.84
CA LEU A 407 2.85 22.31 16.70
C LEU A 407 2.50 23.75 17.12
N ALA A 408 1.39 23.94 17.83
CA ALA A 408 0.96 25.25 18.32
C ALA A 408 2.00 25.89 19.26
N ARG A 409 2.63 25.10 20.14
CA ARG A 409 3.65 25.61 21.06
C ARG A 409 4.97 25.97 20.38
N LYS A 410 5.37 25.24 19.33
CA LYS A 410 6.64 25.45 18.60
C LYS A 410 6.45 25.21 17.09
N PRO A 411 5.84 26.15 16.33
CA PRO A 411 5.53 25.95 14.92
C PRO A 411 6.77 25.67 14.06
N ALA A 412 7.87 26.39 14.32
CA ALA A 412 9.15 26.22 13.61
C ALA A 412 9.79 24.83 13.78
N ARG A 413 9.24 23.94 14.60
CA ARG A 413 9.66 22.54 14.70
C ARG A 413 9.16 21.71 13.51
N ALA A 414 8.13 22.15 12.79
CA ALA A 414 7.56 21.40 11.66
C ALA A 414 8.62 21.05 10.61
N LYS A 415 9.49 22.00 10.24
CA LYS A 415 10.68 21.78 9.38
C LYS A 415 11.61 20.64 9.83
N LEU A 416 11.67 20.33 11.13
CA LEU A 416 12.45 19.20 11.66
C LEU A 416 11.60 17.94 11.79
N ASP A 417 10.34 18.09 12.15
CA ASP A 417 9.43 16.97 12.38
C ASP A 417 9.14 16.19 11.08
N ILE A 418 9.15 16.84 9.91
CA ILE A 418 9.00 16.17 8.60
C ILE A 418 10.12 15.18 8.26
N HIS A 419 11.27 15.26 8.92
CA HIS A 419 12.39 14.33 8.74
C HIS A 419 12.36 13.13 9.70
N ARG A 420 11.46 13.13 10.68
CA ARG A 420 11.32 12.01 11.64
C ARG A 420 10.95 10.68 10.97
N PRO A 421 10.05 10.65 9.97
CA PRO A 421 9.69 9.40 9.30
C PRO A 421 10.84 8.83 8.48
N GLY A 422 11.65 9.70 7.88
CA GLY A 422 12.73 9.33 6.98
C GLY A 422 13.40 10.55 6.34
N PRO A 423 14.50 10.33 5.61
CA PRO A 423 15.20 11.40 4.92
C PRO A 423 14.35 11.96 3.76
N LEU A 424 14.54 13.24 3.45
CA LEU A 424 13.92 13.91 2.28
C LEU A 424 15.01 14.40 1.31
N THR A 425 16.17 13.72 1.34
CA THR A 425 17.38 14.09 0.59
C THR A 425 17.21 14.02 -0.93
N ASP A 426 16.27 13.21 -1.41
CA ASP A 426 15.93 13.10 -2.84
C ASP A 426 15.13 14.33 -3.36
N HIS A 427 14.64 15.19 -2.46
CA HIS A 427 13.81 16.34 -2.81
C HIS A 427 14.18 17.61 -1.99
N PRO A 428 15.43 18.10 -2.06
CA PRO A 428 15.90 19.22 -1.23
C PRO A 428 15.16 20.54 -1.51
N ASN A 429 14.66 20.72 -2.73
CA ASN A 429 13.93 21.92 -3.15
C ASN A 429 12.44 21.91 -2.73
N ASP A 430 11.94 20.76 -2.26
CA ASP A 430 10.52 20.56 -1.94
C ASP A 430 10.23 20.62 -0.43
N LEU A 431 11.25 20.85 0.41
CA LEU A 431 11.12 20.76 1.87
C LEU A 431 10.03 21.69 2.44
N ALA A 432 9.95 22.92 1.94
CA ALA A 432 8.92 23.87 2.36
C ALA A 432 7.50 23.41 1.97
N ALA A 433 7.35 22.76 0.82
CA ALA A 433 6.06 22.22 0.38
C ALA A 433 5.63 21.00 1.22
N TYR A 434 6.59 20.15 1.60
CA TYR A 434 6.33 19.05 2.55
C TYR A 434 5.97 19.56 3.94
N GLU A 435 6.70 20.56 4.46
CA GLU A 435 6.37 21.21 5.73
C GLU A 435 4.94 21.77 5.71
N LYS A 436 4.60 22.51 4.64
CA LYS A 436 3.26 23.07 4.47
C LYS A 436 2.19 21.99 4.45
N ALA A 437 2.37 20.92 3.68
CA ALA A 437 1.42 19.82 3.60
C ALA A 437 1.19 19.12 4.95
N TYR A 438 2.27 18.95 5.73
CA TYR A 438 2.19 18.42 7.09
C TYR A 438 1.41 19.34 8.05
N VAL A 439 1.74 20.63 8.07
CA VAL A 439 1.10 21.63 8.92
C VAL A 439 -0.38 21.77 8.57
N ASP A 440 -0.70 21.94 7.29
CA ASP A 440 -2.08 22.08 6.81
C ASP A 440 -2.89 20.82 7.12
N GLY A 441 -2.31 19.64 6.91
CA GLY A 441 -2.95 18.36 7.19
C GLY A 441 -3.25 18.18 8.69
N LEU A 442 -2.35 18.58 9.58
CA LEU A 442 -2.61 18.58 11.01
C LEU A 442 -3.75 19.55 11.36
N HIS A 443 -3.71 20.78 10.86
CA HIS A 443 -4.75 21.78 11.13
C HIS A 443 -6.13 21.34 10.60
N GLU A 444 -6.17 20.66 9.45
CA GLU A 444 -7.39 20.06 8.89
C GLU A 444 -8.02 19.06 9.89
N VAL A 445 -7.23 18.12 10.41
CA VAL A 445 -7.69 17.20 11.47
C VAL A 445 -8.02 17.96 12.77
N GLY A 446 -7.29 19.02 13.09
CA GLY A 446 -7.53 19.86 14.25
C GLY A 446 -8.91 20.51 14.25
N ARG A 447 -9.40 20.96 13.08
CA ARG A 447 -10.77 21.49 12.93
C ARG A 447 -11.82 20.42 13.24
N LEU A 448 -11.64 19.20 12.72
CA LEU A 448 -12.51 18.05 13.04
C LEU A 448 -12.54 17.77 14.57
N LEU A 449 -11.39 17.83 15.23
CA LEU A 449 -11.23 17.47 16.64
C LEU A 449 -11.60 18.58 17.63
N LYS A 450 -12.05 19.76 17.17
CA LYS A 450 -12.49 20.84 18.06
C LYS A 450 -13.64 20.35 18.96
N GLY A 451 -13.44 20.45 20.28
CA GLY A 451 -14.40 20.02 21.31
C GLY A 451 -14.37 18.52 21.64
N VAL A 452 -13.58 17.70 20.94
CA VAL A 452 -13.43 16.27 21.22
C VAL A 452 -12.56 16.07 22.46
N ARG A 453 -12.99 15.21 23.39
CA ARG A 453 -12.28 14.93 24.65
C ARG A 453 -11.72 13.50 24.63
N ALA A 454 -10.42 13.34 24.85
CA ALA A 454 -9.77 12.05 25.02
C ALA A 454 -8.85 12.07 26.25
N LYS A 455 -9.06 11.14 27.19
CA LYS A 455 -8.33 11.04 28.46
C LYS A 455 -8.17 9.57 28.86
N PRO A 456 -7.11 9.21 29.62
CA PRO A 456 -7.07 7.90 30.26
C PRO A 456 -8.23 7.82 31.26
N ARG A 457 -8.79 6.63 31.46
CA ARG A 457 -9.80 6.40 32.50
C ARG A 457 -9.26 6.69 33.89
#